data_AF-A0A0D1JIG7-F1
#
_entry.id   AF-A0A0D1JIG7-F1
#
_cell.length_a   1.000
_cell.length_b   1.000
_cell.length_c   1.000
_cell.angle_alpha   90.00
_cell.angle_beta   90.00
_cell.angle_gamma   90.00
#
_symmetry.space_group_name_H-M   'P 1'
#
loop_
_entity.id
_entity.type
_entity.pdbx_description
1 polymer ?
#
loop_
_entity_poly.entity_id
_entity_poly.type
_entity_poly.pdbx_seq_one_letter_code
_entity_poly.pdbx_strand_id
1 'polypeptide(L)'
;MDKYEEEELKARILGEREMFAYYLEEVLANNLIENPAALGIARLIIDKGAKELTDKQWYTFLRHGVGDINYVPHCRRDYERIPWEEMLSAVYIEEDELCDYCRHKEAKGE
;
A
#
# COMPACT_ATOMS: atom_id res chain seq x y z
N MET A 1 -1.20 10.53 -7.68
CA MET A 1 0.17 10.09 -8.04
C MET A 1 0.71 10.74 -9.31
N ASP A 2 1.95 11.22 -9.31
CA ASP A 2 2.74 11.58 -10.48
C ASP A 2 3.69 10.44 -10.92
N LYS A 3 4.47 10.65 -11.99
CA LYS A 3 5.37 9.62 -12.53
C LYS A 3 6.50 9.24 -11.57
N TYR A 4 7.00 10.18 -10.77
CA TYR A 4 8.07 9.91 -9.81
C TYR A 4 7.54 9.04 -8.68
N GLU A 5 6.38 9.40 -8.12
CA GLU A 5 5.70 8.62 -7.09
C GLU A 5 5.35 7.20 -7.57
N GLU A 6 4.92 7.06 -8.84
CA GLU A 6 4.66 5.74 -9.44
C GLU A 6 5.91 4.86 -9.46
N GLU A 7 7.06 5.38 -9.89
CA GLU A 7 8.31 4.60 -9.96
C GLU A 7 8.87 4.26 -8.58
N GLU A 8 8.75 5.18 -7.61
CA GLU A 8 9.14 4.91 -6.23
C GLU A 8 8.30 3.77 -5.63
N LEU A 9 6.97 3.83 -5.80
CA LEU A 9 6.06 2.82 -5.29
C LEU A 9 6.29 1.46 -5.96
N LYS A 10 6.54 1.42 -7.28
CA LYS A 10 6.95 0.17 -7.96
C LYS A 10 8.22 -0.41 -7.38
N ALA A 11 9.26 0.42 -7.21
CA ALA A 11 10.53 -0.02 -6.66
C ALA A 11 10.36 -0.58 -5.25
N ARG A 12 9.55 0.08 -4.41
CA ARG A 12 9.20 -0.39 -3.07
C ARG A 12 8.49 -1.73 -3.08
N ILE A 13 7.43 -1.88 -3.88
CA ILE A 13 6.69 -3.14 -4.02
C ILE A 13 7.62 -4.29 -4.44
N LEU A 14 8.55 -4.02 -5.36
CA LEU A 14 9.51 -5.02 -5.82
C LEU A 14 10.59 -5.35 -4.77
N GLY A 15 11.03 -4.36 -4.00
CA GLY A 15 12.05 -4.51 -2.95
C GLY A 15 11.53 -5.14 -1.67
N GLU A 16 10.28 -4.87 -1.30
CA GLU A 16 9.62 -5.29 -0.06
C GLU A 16 8.52 -6.31 -0.33
N ARG A 17 8.70 -7.16 -1.35
CA ARG A 17 7.67 -8.04 -1.92
C ARG A 17 6.90 -8.91 -0.92
N GLU A 18 7.57 -9.39 0.14
CA GLU A 18 6.97 -10.30 1.12
C GLU A 18 6.02 -9.52 2.04
N MET A 19 6.47 -8.39 2.58
CA MET A 19 5.63 -7.51 3.40
C MET A 19 4.50 -6.89 2.59
N PHE A 20 4.77 -6.52 1.34
CA PHE A 20 3.73 -6.05 0.44
C PHE A 20 2.68 -7.13 0.13
N ALA A 21 3.09 -8.40 -0.05
CA ALA A 21 2.15 -9.48 -0.30
C ALA A 21 1.20 -9.71 0.89
N TYR A 22 1.73 -9.69 2.12
CA TYR A 22 0.89 -9.77 3.33
C TYR A 22 -0.13 -8.63 3.39
N TYR A 23 0.33 -7.39 3.19
CA TYR A 23 -0.58 -6.25 3.15
C TYR A 23 -1.64 -6.39 2.04
N LEU A 24 -1.25 -6.84 0.84
CA LEU A 24 -2.17 -7.02 -0.27
C LEU A 24 -3.21 -8.11 0.01
N GLU A 25 -2.87 -9.16 0.75
CA GLU A 25 -3.83 -10.15 1.24
C GLU A 25 -4.86 -9.53 2.18
N GLU A 26 -4.45 -8.65 3.09
CA GLU A 26 -5.37 -7.91 3.97
C GLU A 26 -6.30 -6.99 3.19
N VAL A 27 -5.77 -6.27 2.20
CA VAL A 27 -6.56 -5.42 1.28
C VAL A 27 -7.64 -6.24 0.56
N LEU A 28 -7.30 -7.43 0.08
CA LEU A 28 -8.25 -8.33 -0.58
C LEU A 28 -9.27 -8.91 0.39
N ALA A 29 -8.85 -9.31 1.61
CA ALA A 29 -9.74 -9.86 2.62
C ALA A 29 -10.82 -8.85 3.05
N ASN A 30 -10.49 -7.56 3.03
CA ASN A 30 -11.40 -6.47 3.37
C ASN A 30 -12.17 -5.89 2.16
N ASN A 31 -12.02 -6.47 0.95
CA ASN A 31 -12.67 -6.01 -0.29
C ASN A 31 -12.38 -4.54 -0.65
N LEU A 32 -11.16 -4.05 -0.40
CA LEU A 32 -10.78 -2.64 -0.58
C LEU A 32 -10.34 -2.27 -2.02
N ILE A 33 -10.66 -3.11 -3.00
CA ILE A 33 -10.39 -2.86 -4.42
C ILE A 33 -11.68 -3.04 -5.21
N GLU A 34 -12.27 -1.93 -5.64
CA GLU A 34 -13.51 -1.94 -6.43
C GLU A 34 -13.28 -2.25 -7.92
N ASN A 35 -12.15 -1.79 -8.47
CA ASN A 35 -11.87 -1.94 -9.89
C ASN A 35 -11.58 -3.42 -10.24
N PRO A 36 -12.38 -4.07 -11.12
CA PRO A 36 -12.22 -5.50 -11.39
C PRO A 36 -10.88 -5.88 -12.03
N ALA A 37 -10.31 -4.98 -12.84
CA ALA A 37 -9.01 -5.21 -13.46
C ALA A 37 -7.89 -5.12 -12.42
N ALA A 38 -7.93 -4.12 -11.53
CA ALA A 38 -6.99 -4.00 -10.42
C ALA A 38 -7.10 -5.18 -9.44
N LEU A 39 -8.32 -5.67 -9.17
CA LEU A 39 -8.55 -6.85 -8.35
C LEU A 39 -7.91 -8.10 -8.97
N GLY A 40 -8.06 -8.29 -10.29
CA GLY A 40 -7.41 -9.38 -11.01
C GLY A 40 -5.88 -9.29 -10.95
N ILE A 41 -5.33 -8.08 -11.05
CA ILE A 41 -3.88 -7.85 -10.96
C ILE A 41 -3.38 -8.08 -9.53
N ALA A 42 -4.11 -7.67 -8.51
CA ALA A 42 -3.76 -7.93 -7.11
C ALA A 42 -3.61 -9.44 -6.83
N ARG A 43 -4.57 -10.24 -7.30
CA ARG A 43 -4.51 -11.71 -7.20
C ARG A 43 -3.32 -12.29 -7.97
N LEU A 44 -3.03 -11.73 -9.15
CA LEU A 44 -1.86 -12.13 -9.95
C LEU A 44 -0.54 -11.83 -9.22
N ILE A 45 -0.44 -10.69 -8.51
CA ILE A 45 0.73 -10.32 -7.72
C ILE A 45 0.94 -11.32 -6.57
N ILE A 46 -0.11 -11.75 -5.89
CA ILE A 46 0.00 -12.75 -4.81
C ILE A 46 0.48 -14.10 -5.38
N ASP A 47 -0.09 -14.53 -6.50
CA ASP A 47 0.21 -15.84 -7.10
C ASP A 47 1.62 -15.90 -7.73
N LYS A 48 2.02 -14.84 -8.44
CA LYS A 48 3.22 -14.86 -9.32
C LYS A 48 4.25 -13.78 -9.02
N GLY A 49 3.95 -12.87 -8.11
CA GLY A 49 4.74 -11.67 -7.85
C GLY A 49 4.53 -10.57 -8.89
N ALA A 50 5.03 -9.37 -8.58
CA ALA A 50 4.81 -8.18 -9.40
C ALA A 50 5.84 -7.98 -10.54
N LYS A 51 6.87 -8.84 -10.63
CA LYS A 51 7.99 -8.66 -11.58
C LYS A 51 7.59 -8.76 -13.05
N GLU A 52 6.57 -9.55 -13.36
CA GLU A 52 6.14 -9.83 -14.73
C GLU A 52 4.99 -8.92 -15.19
N LEU A 53 4.58 -7.95 -14.37
CA LEU A 53 3.53 -7.00 -14.75
C LEU A 53 4.01 -6.10 -15.89
N THR A 54 3.15 -5.97 -16.90
CA THR A 54 3.30 -4.98 -17.96
C THR A 54 3.09 -3.56 -17.42
N ASP A 55 3.61 -2.55 -18.12
CA ASP A 55 3.40 -1.13 -17.75
C ASP A 55 1.93 -0.76 -17.60
N LYS A 56 1.05 -1.35 -18.43
CA LYS A 56 -0.40 -1.12 -18.33
C LYS A 56 -0.98 -1.75 -17.06
N GLN A 57 -0.57 -2.95 -16.70
CA GLN A 57 -1.02 -3.58 -15.45
C GLN A 57 -0.51 -2.81 -14.24
N TRP A 58 0.75 -2.38 -14.26
CA TRP A 58 1.29 -1.49 -13.24
C TRP A 58 0.46 -0.22 -13.11
N TYR A 59 0.21 0.47 -14.21
CA TYR A 59 -0.61 1.67 -14.21
C TYR A 59 -2.00 1.41 -13.59
N THR A 60 -2.71 0.38 -14.06
CA THR A 60 -4.03 0.04 -13.53
C THR A 60 -3.99 -0.29 -12.04
N PHE A 61 -3.00 -1.07 -11.60
CA PHE A 61 -2.88 -1.49 -10.20
C PHE A 61 -2.51 -0.33 -9.28
N LEU A 62 -1.55 0.52 -9.65
CA LEU A 62 -1.16 1.66 -8.83
C LEU A 62 -2.30 2.67 -8.69
N ARG A 63 -3.09 2.89 -9.74
CA ARG A 63 -4.20 3.86 -9.74
C ARG A 63 -5.48 3.38 -9.07
N HIS A 64 -5.73 2.08 -9.13
CA HIS A 64 -7.04 1.54 -8.76
C HIS A 64 -6.99 0.36 -7.79
N GLY A 65 -5.79 -0.06 -7.38
CA GLY A 65 -5.58 -1.19 -6.47
C GLY A 65 -4.76 -0.83 -5.24
N VAL A 66 -3.78 0.08 -5.36
CA VAL A 66 -2.91 0.44 -4.22
C VAL A 66 -2.70 1.93 -4.03
N GLY A 67 -1.97 2.61 -4.89
CA GLY A 67 -1.32 3.86 -4.52
C GLY A 67 -2.24 5.07 -4.35
N ASP A 68 -3.37 5.16 -5.07
CA ASP A 68 -4.32 6.27 -4.92
C ASP A 68 -5.42 5.99 -3.87
N ILE A 69 -5.54 4.77 -3.33
CA ILE A 69 -6.67 4.37 -2.45
C ILE A 69 -6.27 3.57 -1.21
N ASN A 70 -5.28 2.69 -1.28
CA ASN A 70 -4.82 1.79 -0.24
C ASN A 70 -3.35 2.11 0.14
N TYR A 71 -2.96 3.38 0.20
CA TYR A 71 -1.57 3.76 0.46
C TYR A 71 -1.41 5.16 1.03
N VAL A 72 -0.64 5.26 2.11
CA VAL A 72 -0.11 6.52 2.66
C VAL A 72 1.41 6.35 2.79
N PRO A 73 2.22 7.14 2.06
CA PRO A 73 3.65 6.86 1.93
C PRO A 73 4.44 7.10 3.22
N HIS A 74 4.09 8.17 3.95
CA HIS A 74 4.84 8.63 5.11
C HIS A 74 3.88 8.93 6.27
N CYS A 75 4.35 8.67 7.47
CA CYS A 75 3.66 9.03 8.69
C CYS A 75 3.57 10.56 8.79
N ARG A 76 2.38 11.08 9.08
CA ARG A 76 2.15 12.54 9.12
C ARG A 76 2.94 13.27 10.23
N ARG A 77 3.50 12.54 11.21
CA ARG A 77 4.18 13.11 12.38
C ARG A 77 5.70 13.13 12.26
N ASP A 78 6.33 12.00 11.93
CA ASP A 78 7.79 11.88 11.84
C ASP A 78 8.30 11.90 10.39
N TYR A 79 7.39 11.86 9.41
CA TYR A 79 7.70 11.78 7.98
C TYR A 79 8.48 10.53 7.57
N GLU A 80 8.59 9.54 8.45
CA GLU A 80 9.16 8.25 8.13
C GLU A 80 8.17 7.42 7.32
N ARG A 81 8.68 6.50 6.51
CA ARG A 81 7.86 5.64 5.67
C ARG A 81 7.02 4.70 6.55
N ILE A 82 5.70 4.65 6.32
CA ILE A 82 4.81 3.73 7.04
C ILE A 82 5.12 2.29 6.56
N PRO A 83 5.44 1.34 7.46
CA PRO A 83 5.60 -0.08 7.12
C PRO A 83 4.35 -0.66 6.46
N TRP A 84 4.49 -1.69 5.62
CA TRP A 84 3.32 -2.29 4.96
C TRP A 84 2.35 -2.93 5.95
N GLU A 85 2.91 -3.49 7.01
CA GLU A 85 2.23 -4.14 8.13
C GLU A 85 1.34 -3.16 8.92
N GLU A 86 1.68 -1.86 8.88
CA GLU A 86 0.94 -0.79 9.57
C GLU A 86 -0.01 -0.04 8.62
N MET A 87 0.12 -0.28 7.30
CA MET A 87 -0.57 0.47 6.26
C MET A 87 -2.09 0.36 6.36
N LEU A 88 -2.62 -0.85 6.60
CA LEU A 88 -4.07 -1.04 6.74
C LEU A 88 -4.60 -0.22 7.92
N SER A 89 -3.85 -0.18 9.03
CA SER A 89 -4.23 0.59 10.21
C SER A 89 -4.23 2.09 9.93
N ALA A 90 -3.17 2.58 9.30
CA ALA A 90 -3.01 3.99 8.97
C ALA A 90 -4.05 4.49 7.97
N VAL A 91 -4.46 3.64 7.01
CA VAL A 91 -5.39 4.02 5.93
C VAL A 91 -6.86 3.80 6.32
N TYR A 92 -7.19 2.72 7.04
CA TYR A 92 -8.59 2.26 7.18
C TYR A 92 -9.07 1.92 8.59
N ILE A 93 -8.20 1.60 9.55
CA ILE A 93 -8.65 1.24 10.91
C ILE A 93 -8.71 2.49 11.78
N GLU A 94 -7.59 3.21 11.84
CA GLU A 94 -7.46 4.42 12.65
C GLU A 94 -7.64 5.68 11.79
N GLU A 95 -7.42 5.55 10.47
CA GLU A 95 -7.54 6.63 9.48
C GLU A 95 -6.73 7.88 9.88
N ASP A 96 -5.58 7.68 10.54
CA ASP A 96 -4.81 8.72 11.19
C ASP A 96 -3.52 9.09 10.46
N GLU A 97 -3.15 8.34 9.41
CA GLU A 97 -1.90 8.49 8.66
C GLU A 97 -0.65 8.41 9.56
N LEU A 98 -0.71 7.66 10.68
CA LEU A 98 0.41 7.48 11.59
C LEU A 98 1.03 6.09 11.47
N CYS A 99 2.34 6.03 11.67
CA CYS A 99 2.99 4.79 12.10
C CYS A 99 2.62 4.46 13.55
N ASP A 100 2.70 3.18 13.93
CA ASP A 100 2.32 2.68 15.24
C ASP A 100 3.07 3.39 16.37
N TYR A 101 4.36 3.67 16.16
CA TYR A 101 5.18 4.42 17.13
C TYR A 101 4.59 5.81 17.41
N CYS A 102 4.32 6.59 16.35
CA CYS A 102 3.78 7.93 16.47
C CYS A 102 2.35 7.92 17.03
N ARG A 103 1.53 6.93 16.67
CA ARG A 103 0.19 6.73 17.25
C ARG A 103 0.26 6.48 18.75
N HIS A 104 1.16 5.63 19.20
CA HIS A 104 1.37 5.37 20.63
C HIS A 104 1.87 6.59 21.40
N LYS A 105 2.65 7.47 20.76
CA LYS A 105 3.10 8.74 21.36
C LYS A 105 1.94 9.72 21.50
N GLU A 106 1.15 9.91 20.44
CA GLU A 106 -0.02 10.80 20.49
C GLU A 106 -1.05 10.35 21.53
N ALA A 107 -1.31 9.04 21.66
CA ALA A 107 -2.19 8.49 22.67
C ALA A 107 -1.73 8.76 24.13
N LYS A 108 -0.43 9.02 24.33
CA LYS A 108 0.16 9.40 25.63
C LYS A 108 0.26 10.92 25.83
N GLY A 109 -0.12 11.72 24.84
CA GLY A 109 0.03 13.17 24.86
C GLY A 109 1.48 13.65 24.70
N GLU A 110 2.34 12.83 24.07
CA GLU A 110 3.72 13.16 23.72
C GLU A 110 3.82 13.60 22.25
#